data_AF-A0A2S9GLF4-F1
#
_entry.id   AF-A0A2S9GLF4-F1
#
_cell.length_a   1.000
_cell.length_b   1.000
_cell.length_c   1.000
_cell.angle_alpha   90.00
_cell.angle_beta   90.00
_cell.angle_gamma   90.00
#
_symmetry.space_group_name_H-M   'P 1'
#
loop_
_entity.id
_entity.type
_entity.pdbx_description
1 polymer ?
#
loop_
_entity_poly.entity_id
_entity_poly.type
_entity_poly.pdbx_seq_one_letter_code
_entity_poly.pdbx_strand_id
1 'polypeptide(L)'
;GEKQAAGVAFTVTCSDDAVEIPAGLVLTSIGYRGKAIRGLPFDDAAAVVPNDGGRVVDTVGCYVAGWIKRGPTGFIGTNKS
;
A
#
# COMPACT_ATOMS: atom_id res chain seq x y z
N GLY A 1 2.92 27.70 2.65
CA GLY A 1 4.20 26.98 2.79
C GLY A 1 4.75 26.73 1.40
N GLU A 2 6.06 26.60 1.23
CA GLU A 2 6.77 26.60 -0.07
C GLU A 2 6.37 25.49 -1.07
N LYS A 3 5.39 24.65 -0.77
CA LYS A 3 4.85 23.63 -1.70
C LYS A 3 3.31 23.67 -1.67
N GLN A 4 2.72 24.29 -2.69
CA GLN A 4 1.28 24.29 -2.95
C GLN A 4 1.02 23.55 -4.27
N ALA A 5 -0.02 22.71 -4.32
CA ALA A 5 -0.45 22.14 -5.60
C ALA A 5 -1.18 23.22 -6.41
N ALA A 6 -1.13 23.12 -7.75
CA ALA A 6 -1.97 23.94 -8.63
C ALA A 6 -3.33 23.25 -8.91
N GLY A 7 -3.34 21.91 -8.94
CA GLY A 7 -4.52 21.11 -9.24
C GLY A 7 -4.16 19.64 -9.49
N VAL A 8 -5.14 18.89 -9.98
CA VAL A 8 -4.99 17.50 -10.46
C VAL A 8 -5.46 17.44 -11.91
N ALA A 9 -4.67 16.80 -12.77
CA ALA A 9 -5.02 16.51 -14.16
C ALA A 9 -5.31 15.02 -14.33
N PHE A 10 -6.35 14.68 -15.09
CA PHE A 10 -6.70 13.29 -15.43
C PHE A 10 -7.16 13.19 -16.88
N THR A 11 -6.84 12.05 -17.52
CA THR A 11 -7.32 11.70 -18.85
C THR A 11 -8.66 10.99 -18.74
N VAL A 12 -9.61 11.37 -19.58
CA VAL A 12 -10.92 10.70 -19.65
C VAL A 12 -10.72 9.29 -20.21
N THR A 13 -11.24 8.28 -19.51
CA THR A 13 -11.13 6.89 -19.93
C THR A 13 -11.65 6.71 -21.37
N CYS A 14 -10.85 6.04 -22.21
CA CYS A 14 -11.13 5.83 -23.64
C CYS A 14 -11.15 7.12 -24.50
N SER A 15 -10.52 8.21 -24.05
CA SER A 15 -10.30 9.43 -24.82
C SER A 15 -8.88 9.97 -24.57
N ASP A 16 -8.41 10.88 -25.42
CA ASP A 16 -7.21 11.68 -25.20
C ASP A 16 -7.53 13.00 -24.46
N ASP A 17 -8.81 13.27 -24.19
CA ASP A 17 -9.25 14.48 -23.48
C ASP A 17 -8.70 14.52 -22.04
N ALA A 18 -8.09 15.65 -21.69
CA ALA A 18 -7.61 15.93 -20.35
C ALA A 18 -8.57 16.86 -19.62
N VAL A 19 -8.77 16.61 -18.33
CA VAL A 19 -9.55 17.44 -17.42
C VAL A 19 -8.66 17.87 -16.27
N GLU A 20 -8.70 19.16 -15.94
CA GLU A 20 -7.97 19.73 -14.82
C GLU A 20 -8.94 20.23 -13.74
N ILE A 21 -8.64 19.90 -12.48
CA ILE A 21 -9.35 20.44 -11.32
C ILE A 21 -8.36 21.28 -10.51
N PRO A 22 -8.55 22.61 -10.43
CA PRO A 22 -7.73 23.49 -9.59
C PRO A 22 -7.85 23.12 -8.10
N ALA A 23 -6.72 23.02 -7.41
CA ALA A 23 -6.67 22.69 -5.99
C ALA A 23 -5.35 23.13 -5.36
N GLY A 24 -5.41 23.74 -4.16
CA GLY A 24 -4.22 24.16 -3.41
C GLY A 24 -3.51 23.03 -2.64
N LEU A 25 -4.18 21.89 -2.46
CA LEU A 25 -3.69 20.72 -1.72
C LEU A 25 -4.24 19.44 -2.35
N VAL A 26 -3.39 18.42 -2.47
CA VAL A 26 -3.77 17.09 -2.96
C VAL A 26 -3.30 16.05 -1.94
N LEU A 27 -4.21 15.15 -1.54
CA LEU A 27 -3.94 14.07 -0.58
C LEU A 27 -4.31 12.73 -1.20
N THR A 28 -3.34 11.81 -1.28
CA THR A 28 -3.58 10.47 -1.82
C THR A 28 -3.97 9.51 -0.70
N SER A 29 -5.18 8.95 -0.77
CA SER A 29 -5.68 7.93 0.15
C SER A 29 -6.05 6.65 -0.62
N ILE A 30 -5.06 6.10 -1.33
CA ILE A 30 -5.22 4.98 -2.28
C ILE A 30 -4.73 3.64 -1.71
N GLY A 31 -4.63 3.57 -0.39
CA GLY A 31 -4.08 2.42 0.33
C GLY A 31 -2.60 2.55 0.65
N TYR A 32 -2.14 1.69 1.57
CA TYR A 32 -0.73 1.58 1.94
C TYR A 32 -0.07 0.45 1.15
N ARG A 33 1.26 0.38 1.20
CA ARG A 33 2.02 -0.79 0.75
C ARG A 33 3.06 -1.14 1.79
N GLY A 34 3.28 -2.43 2.01
CA GLY A 34 4.41 -2.90 2.82
C GLY A 34 5.73 -2.50 2.19
N LYS A 35 6.77 -2.43 3.01
CA LYS A 35 8.16 -2.25 2.55
C LYS A 35 8.95 -3.50 2.91
N ALA A 36 9.81 -3.94 2.00
CA ALA A 36 10.71 -5.06 2.25
C ALA A 36 11.51 -4.86 3.55
N ILE A 37 11.56 -5.92 4.36
CA ILE A 37 12.30 -5.97 5.62
C ILE A 37 13.55 -6.79 5.37
N ARG A 38 14.72 -6.23 5.71
CA ARG A 38 16.00 -6.91 5.51
C ARG A 38 16.00 -8.27 6.20
N GLY A 39 16.34 -9.31 5.45
CA GLY A 39 16.42 -10.69 5.96
C GLY A 39 15.12 -11.48 5.90
N LEU A 40 14.05 -10.92 5.32
CA LEU A 40 12.80 -11.64 5.04
C LEU A 40 12.49 -11.63 3.54
N PRO A 41 11.84 -12.69 3.03
CA PRO A 41 11.26 -12.65 1.68
C PRO A 41 10.16 -11.59 1.60
N PHE A 42 9.94 -11.05 0.41
CA PHE A 42 8.93 -10.05 0.16
C PHE A 42 8.29 -10.28 -1.21
N ASP A 43 6.96 -10.25 -1.26
CA ASP A 43 6.21 -10.25 -2.51
C ASP A 43 5.95 -8.78 -2.88
N ASP A 44 6.65 -8.27 -3.89
CA ASP A 44 6.51 -6.88 -4.34
C ASP A 44 5.14 -6.56 -4.95
N ALA A 45 4.49 -7.56 -5.56
CA ALA A 45 3.18 -7.38 -6.18
C ALA A 45 2.11 -7.19 -5.11
N ALA A 46 2.05 -8.12 -4.14
CA ALA A 46 1.11 -8.08 -3.03
C ALA A 46 1.54 -7.14 -1.88
N ALA A 47 2.80 -6.72 -1.86
CA ALA A 47 3.44 -5.89 -0.83
C ALA A 47 3.33 -6.45 0.59
N VAL A 48 3.54 -7.76 0.75
CA VAL A 48 3.48 -8.51 2.01
C VAL A 48 4.68 -9.45 2.16
N VAL A 49 4.90 -9.98 3.37
CA VAL A 49 5.85 -11.07 3.61
C VAL A 49 5.12 -12.41 3.36
N PRO A 50 5.57 -13.25 2.41
CA PRO A 50 4.98 -14.56 2.13
C PRO A 50 4.97 -15.44 3.39
N ASN A 51 3.82 -16.01 3.72
CA ASN A 51 3.65 -16.81 4.94
C ASN A 51 2.55 -17.87 4.80
N ASP A 52 2.66 -18.94 5.59
CA ASP A 52 1.63 -19.95 5.82
C ASP A 52 1.20 -19.94 7.29
N GLY A 53 -0.06 -19.62 7.55
CA GLY A 53 -0.58 -19.45 8.91
C GLY A 53 0.11 -18.34 9.73
N GLY A 54 0.98 -17.52 9.12
CA GLY A 54 1.84 -16.55 9.79
C GLY A 54 3.30 -16.99 9.94
N ARG A 55 3.65 -18.25 9.65
CA ARG A 55 5.06 -18.70 9.52
C ARG A 55 5.62 -18.20 8.20
N VAL A 56 6.75 -17.52 8.22
CA VAL A 56 7.37 -16.99 7.00
C VAL A 56 7.89 -18.14 6.15
N VAL A 57 7.58 -18.11 4.85
CA VAL A 57 8.05 -19.12 3.88
C VAL A 57 9.58 -19.06 3.79
N ASP A 58 10.24 -20.22 3.77
CA ASP A 58 11.70 -20.37 3.66
C ASP A 58 12.54 -19.65 4.73
N THR A 59 11.92 -19.20 5.84
CA THR A 59 12.64 -18.53 6.94
C THR A 59 12.25 -19.15 8.29
N VAL A 60 13.06 -20.12 8.73
CA VAL A 60 12.80 -20.89 9.95
C VAL A 60 12.81 -19.99 11.19
N GLY A 61 11.77 -20.11 12.01
CA GLY A 61 11.64 -19.36 13.27
C GLY A 61 11.07 -17.94 13.11
N CYS A 62 10.81 -17.48 11.89
CA CYS A 62 10.22 -16.17 11.63
C CYS A 62 8.69 -16.24 11.45
N TYR A 63 7.99 -15.26 12.02
CA TYR A 63 6.54 -15.13 11.94
C TYR A 63 6.12 -13.69 11.65
N VAL A 64 4.97 -13.54 11.01
CA VAL A 64 4.35 -12.26 10.69
C VAL A 64 2.89 -12.22 11.11
N ALA A 65 2.40 -11.03 11.44
CA ALA A 65 1.03 -10.75 11.84
C ALA A 65 0.56 -9.40 11.26
N GLY A 66 -0.73 -9.13 11.35
CA GLY A 66 -1.30 -7.85 10.93
C GLY A 66 -1.20 -7.59 9.41
N TRP A 67 -0.94 -6.33 9.03
CA TRP A 67 -0.96 -5.91 7.63
C TRP A 67 0.20 -6.46 6.79
N ILE A 68 1.39 -6.62 7.37
CA ILE A 68 2.52 -7.21 6.61
C ILE A 68 2.27 -8.69 6.27
N LYS A 69 1.31 -9.34 6.95
CA LYS A 69 0.86 -10.72 6.68
C LYS A 69 -0.22 -10.79 5.59
N ARG A 70 -1.18 -9.85 5.59
CA ARG A 70 -2.46 -9.97 4.84
C ARG A 70 -2.78 -8.81 3.89
N GLY A 71 -1.95 -7.78 3.87
CA GLY A 71 -2.23 -6.52 3.19
C GLY A 71 -2.92 -5.49 4.09
N PRO A 72 -3.00 -4.23 3.63
CA PRO A 72 -3.39 -3.07 4.44
C PRO A 72 -4.92 -2.89 4.49
N THR A 73 -5.63 -3.92 4.95
CA THR A 73 -7.09 -3.90 5.10
C THR A 73 -7.49 -4.30 6.52
N GLY A 74 -8.69 -3.87 6.93
CA GLY A 74 -9.21 -4.10 8.27
C GLY A 74 -8.90 -2.97 9.26
N PHE A 75 -9.66 -2.95 10.35
CA PHE A 75 -9.49 -2.02 11.47
C PHE A 75 -8.58 -2.63 12.54
N ILE A 76 -8.29 -1.90 13.62
CA ILE A 76 -7.37 -2.35 14.69
C ILE A 76 -7.74 -3.75 15.22
N GLY A 77 -9.03 -4.02 15.43
CA GLY A 77 -9.51 -5.32 15.92
C GLY A 77 -9.37 -6.47 14.93
N THR A 78 -9.28 -6.21 13.62
CA THR A 78 -9.06 -7.24 12.60
C THR A 78 -7.69 -7.92 12.75
N ASN A 79 -6.75 -7.31 13.47
CA ASN A 79 -5.42 -7.87 13.74
C ASN A 79 -5.40 -8.84 14.93
N LYS A 80 -6.49 -8.93 15.69
CA LYS A 80 -6.67 -9.95 16.73
C LYS A 80 -7.47 -11.11 16.11
N SER A 81 -6.75 -12.11 15.62
CA SER A 81 -7.29 -13.34 15.03
C SER A 81 -6.41 -14.51 15.42
#